data_AF-A0A9E3KAB1-F1
#
_entry.id   AF-A0A9E3KAB1-F1
#
_cell.length_a   1.000
_cell.length_b   1.000
_cell.length_c   1.000
_cell.angle_alpha   90.00
_cell.angle_beta   90.00
_cell.angle_gamma   90.00
#
_symmetry.space_group_name_H-M   'P 1'
#
loop_
_entity.id
_entity.type
_entity.pdbx_description
1 polymer ?
#
loop_
_entity_poly.entity_id
_entity_poly.type
_entity_poly.pdbx_seq_one_letter_code
_entity_poly.pdbx_strand_id
1 'polypeptide(L)'
;MPLQNRVTPTGDIIATPHRGIFTGNRGIIHDPATKTLTRRWSSRAWLTCVCEFRGKRREVMARRSWTELFFLDEATALAAGHRPCFFCRREDANRFRAAWQQGNRMGKVLARDI
;
A
#
# COMPACT_ATOMS: atom_id res chain seq x y z
N MET A 1 21.26 2.92 7.55
CA MET A 1 20.24 2.01 8.08
C MET A 1 19.00 2.04 7.19
N PRO A 2 18.28 0.92 6.98
CA PRO A 2 17.06 0.93 6.19
C PRO A 2 15.96 1.76 6.86
N LEU A 3 15.13 2.45 6.05
CA LEU A 3 13.94 3.14 6.55
C LEU A 3 12.91 2.14 7.11
N GLN A 4 12.16 2.58 8.13
CA GLN A 4 11.00 1.86 8.66
C GLN A 4 9.81 2.00 7.70
N ASN A 5 9.78 1.17 6.66
CA ASN A 5 8.75 1.25 5.63
C ASN A 5 8.44 -0.09 4.96
N ARG A 6 8.72 -1.21 5.62
CA ARG A 6 8.31 -2.55 5.16
C ARG A 6 7.17 -3.05 6.01
N VAL A 7 6.13 -3.57 5.39
CA VAL A 7 4.92 -3.98 6.10
C VAL A 7 4.89 -5.49 6.23
N THR A 8 4.67 -5.98 7.44
CA THR A 8 4.45 -7.40 7.72
C THR A 8 3.00 -7.82 7.39
N PRO A 9 2.68 -9.11 7.29
CA PRO A 9 1.30 -9.56 7.10
C PRO A 9 0.34 -9.11 8.22
N THR A 10 0.83 -8.92 9.44
CA THR A 10 0.07 -8.38 10.59
C THR A 10 -0.10 -6.85 10.54
N GLY A 11 0.55 -6.19 9.57
CA GLY A 11 0.47 -4.76 9.36
C GLY A 11 1.49 -3.94 10.15
N ASP A 12 2.46 -4.56 10.81
CA ASP A 12 3.56 -3.85 11.47
C ASP A 12 4.51 -3.24 10.42
N ILE A 13 5.05 -2.07 10.73
CA ILE A 13 6.01 -1.41 9.83
C ILE A 13 7.40 -1.54 10.44
N ILE A 14 8.30 -2.22 9.74
CA ILE A 14 9.63 -2.57 10.23
C ILE A 14 10.74 -1.98 9.34
N ALA A 15 11.94 -1.86 9.92
CA ALA A 15 13.15 -1.49 9.21
C ALA A 15 13.93 -2.76 8.84
N THR A 16 14.05 -3.05 7.55
CA THR A 16 14.78 -4.22 7.04
C THR A 16 15.33 -3.89 5.64
N PRO A 17 16.48 -4.44 5.21
CA PRO A 17 17.03 -4.14 3.88
C PRO A 17 16.13 -4.65 2.73
N HIS A 18 15.38 -5.74 2.95
CA HIS A 18 14.49 -6.35 1.99
C HIS A 18 13.43 -5.34 1.52
N ARG A 19 13.37 -5.06 0.22
CA ARG A 19 12.37 -4.12 -0.33
C ARG A 19 11.05 -4.82 -0.59
N GLY A 20 11.07 -6.00 -1.21
CA GLY A 20 9.87 -6.64 -1.74
C GLY A 20 9.47 -6.10 -3.11
N ILE A 21 8.39 -6.62 -3.68
CA ILE A 21 8.01 -6.38 -5.09
C ILE A 21 6.90 -5.34 -5.28
N PHE A 22 6.16 -5.00 -4.21
CA PHE A 22 5.10 -3.99 -4.24
C PHE A 22 5.41 -2.81 -3.32
N THR A 23 4.83 -1.66 -3.64
CA THR A 23 4.76 -0.49 -2.75
C THR A 23 3.31 -0.22 -2.37
N GLY A 24 3.07 0.72 -1.47
CA GLY A 24 1.73 1.13 -1.11
C GLY A 24 1.72 2.23 -0.08
N ASN A 25 0.53 2.55 0.39
CA ASN A 25 0.34 3.71 1.26
C ASN A 25 -0.60 3.40 2.42
N ARG A 26 -0.38 4.13 3.52
CA ARG A 26 -1.36 4.34 4.60
C ARG A 26 -1.60 5.84 4.83
N GLY A 27 -1.47 6.66 3.79
CA GLY A 27 -1.44 8.12 3.86
C GLY A 27 -0.04 8.72 4.10
N ILE A 28 0.01 9.98 4.53
CA ILE A 28 1.26 10.72 4.82
C ILE A 28 1.57 10.54 6.32
N ILE A 29 2.48 9.64 6.67
CA ILE A 29 2.72 9.21 8.05
C ILE A 29 4.18 9.34 8.48
N HIS A 30 5.02 10.01 7.69
CA HIS A 30 6.41 10.29 8.05
C HIS A 30 6.61 11.79 8.27
N ASP A 31 7.58 12.12 9.12
CA ASP A 31 8.18 13.45 9.17
C ASP A 31 9.10 13.64 7.95
N PRO A 32 8.94 14.72 7.16
CA PRO A 32 9.64 14.87 5.89
C PRO A 32 11.13 15.21 6.03
N ALA A 33 11.58 15.69 7.20
CA ALA A 33 12.98 16.01 7.44
C ALA A 33 13.76 14.77 7.91
N THR A 34 13.16 13.97 8.79
CA THR A 34 13.79 12.83 9.46
C THR A 34 13.44 11.49 8.85
N LYS A 35 12.37 11.41 8.04
CA LYS A 35 11.79 10.17 7.51
C LYS A 35 11.33 9.18 8.60
N THR A 36 11.07 9.68 9.80
CA THR A 36 10.55 8.90 10.93
C THR A 36 9.03 8.81 10.85
N LEU A 37 8.45 7.66 11.18
CA LEU A 37 6.99 7.52 11.23
C LEU A 37 6.42 8.28 12.44
N THR A 38 5.38 9.07 12.20
CA THR A 38 4.70 9.89 13.23
C THR A 38 3.34 9.33 13.64
N ARG A 39 2.81 8.38 12.86
CA ARG A 39 1.51 7.72 13.09
C ARG A 39 1.43 6.41 12.32
N ARG A 40 0.44 5.56 12.64
CA ARG A 40 0.24 4.26 11.95
C ARG A 40 -0.46 4.39 10.59
N TRP A 41 -1.39 5.33 10.44
CA TRP A 41 -2.07 5.66 9.19
C TRP A 41 -2.67 7.09 9.27
N SER A 42 -2.97 7.68 8.11
CA SER A 42 -3.70 8.95 7.99
C SER A 42 -4.82 8.91 6.95
N SER A 43 -5.03 7.77 6.30
CA SER A 43 -6.05 7.54 5.28
C SER A 43 -6.65 6.16 5.49
N ARG A 44 -7.88 5.94 5.02
CA ARG A 44 -8.51 4.61 4.92
C ARG A 44 -8.27 3.94 3.57
N ALA A 45 -7.80 4.69 2.57
CA ALA A 45 -7.50 4.17 1.24
C ALA A 45 -6.12 3.50 1.20
N TRP A 46 -6.02 2.31 1.79
CA TRP A 46 -4.79 1.52 1.83
C TRP A 46 -4.61 0.78 0.52
N LEU A 47 -3.65 1.23 -0.28
CA LEU A 47 -3.46 0.72 -1.63
C LEU A 47 -2.12 0.00 -1.73
N THR A 48 -2.12 -1.12 -2.44
CA THR A 48 -0.90 -1.74 -2.98
C THR A 48 -0.74 -1.40 -4.46
N CYS A 49 0.47 -1.01 -4.83
CA CYS A 49 0.88 -0.43 -6.10
C CYS A 49 2.14 -1.16 -6.60
N VAL A 50 2.35 -1.16 -7.92
CA VAL A 50 3.65 -1.56 -8.49
C VAL A 50 4.74 -0.55 -8.13
N CYS A 51 5.98 -1.01 -7.99
CA CYS A 51 7.13 -0.15 -7.65
C CYS A 51 7.49 0.86 -8.76
N GLU A 52 7.14 0.54 -10.00
CA GLU A 52 7.33 1.38 -11.17
C GLU A 52 6.10 1.29 -12.07
N PHE A 53 5.64 2.44 -12.57
CA PHE A 53 4.50 2.49 -13.49
C PHE A 53 4.81 3.48 -14.62
N ARG A 54 4.74 3.02 -15.87
CA ARG A 54 5.02 3.84 -17.07
C ARG A 54 6.37 4.56 -17.00
N GLY A 55 7.44 3.84 -16.61
CA GLY A 55 8.79 4.39 -16.48
C GLY A 55 9.00 5.32 -15.28
N LYS A 56 7.99 5.47 -14.39
CA LYS A 56 8.08 6.36 -13.23
C LYS A 56 8.17 5.56 -11.93
N ARG A 57 9.20 5.87 -11.15
CA ARG A 57 9.36 5.44 -9.75
C ARG A 57 9.10 6.62 -8.82
N ARG A 58 8.53 6.33 -7.66
CA ARG A 58 8.34 7.36 -6.62
C ARG A 58 9.61 7.54 -5.81
N GLU A 59 9.87 8.79 -5.44
CA GLU A 59 10.81 9.09 -4.37
C GLU A 59 10.24 8.60 -3.04
N VAL A 60 11.07 7.94 -2.23
CA VAL A 60 10.65 7.38 -0.95
C VAL A 60 10.61 8.45 0.14
N MET A 61 9.44 8.62 0.74
CA MET A 61 9.17 9.55 1.85
C MET A 61 9.50 11.00 1.49
N ALA A 62 8.89 11.49 0.41
CA ALA A 62 9.00 12.87 -0.05
C ALA A 62 8.03 13.81 0.69
N ARG A 63 8.41 15.10 0.81
CA ARG A 63 7.81 16.12 1.71
C ARG A 63 6.30 16.37 1.59
N ARG A 64 5.69 16.04 0.46
CA ARG A 64 4.23 16.19 0.20
C ARG A 64 3.68 14.96 -0.54
N SER A 65 4.26 13.80 -0.26
CA SER A 65 3.84 12.50 -0.80
C SER A 65 3.29 11.64 0.32
N TRP A 66 2.39 10.72 -0.03
CA TRP A 66 2.09 9.61 0.86
C TRP A 66 3.37 8.82 1.15
N THR A 67 3.40 8.15 2.30
CA THR A 67 4.56 7.39 2.74
C THR A 67 4.67 6.11 1.96
N GLU A 68 5.72 5.97 1.16
CA GLU A 68 6.01 4.76 0.41
C GLU A 68 6.35 3.61 1.35
N LEU A 69 5.35 2.75 1.59
CA LEU A 69 5.48 1.46 2.24
C LEU A 69 5.79 0.38 1.20
N PHE A 70 6.38 -0.73 1.63
CA PHE A 70 6.76 -1.83 0.76
C PHE A 70 6.34 -3.19 1.32
N PHE A 71 5.99 -4.10 0.41
CA PHE A 71 5.51 -5.43 0.72
C PHE A 71 6.36 -6.46 -0.01
N LEU A 72 6.66 -7.57 0.67
CA LEU A 72 7.38 -8.70 0.08
C LEU A 72 6.70 -9.17 -1.20
N ASP A 73 5.40 -9.41 -1.12
CA ASP A 73 4.51 -9.90 -2.17
C ASP A 73 3.09 -9.36 -2.00
N GLU A 74 2.18 -9.79 -2.88
CA GLU A 74 0.78 -9.39 -2.82
C GLU A 74 0.07 -9.96 -1.59
N ALA A 75 0.33 -11.22 -1.23
CA ALA A 75 -0.29 -11.87 -0.08
C ALA A 75 -0.05 -11.07 1.21
N THR A 76 1.19 -10.60 1.40
CA THR A 76 1.57 -9.72 2.51
C THR A 76 0.76 -8.42 2.49
N ALA A 77 0.60 -7.79 1.33
CA ALA A 77 -0.15 -6.55 1.20
C ALA A 77 -1.64 -6.72 1.53
N LEU A 78 -2.25 -7.80 1.01
CA LEU A 78 -3.66 -8.15 1.26
C LEU A 78 -3.89 -8.45 2.74
N ALA A 79 -3.04 -9.29 3.35
CA ALA A 79 -3.11 -9.61 4.78
C ALA A 79 -2.98 -8.36 5.67
N ALA A 80 -2.13 -7.42 5.27
CA ALA A 80 -1.95 -6.12 5.94
C ALA A 80 -3.11 -5.13 5.69
N GLY A 81 -4.20 -5.56 5.05
CA GLY A 81 -5.42 -4.79 4.79
C GLY A 81 -5.36 -3.85 3.59
N HIS A 82 -4.38 -4.00 2.69
CA HIS A 82 -4.31 -3.18 1.47
C HIS A 82 -5.04 -3.88 0.33
N ARG A 83 -5.63 -3.09 -0.56
CA ARG A 83 -6.19 -3.59 -1.83
C ARG A 83 -5.43 -3.04 -3.04
N PRO A 84 -5.49 -3.70 -4.21
CA PRO A 84 -4.80 -3.19 -5.40
C PRO A 84 -5.28 -1.79 -5.84
N CYS A 85 -4.34 -0.96 -6.29
CA CYS A 85 -4.63 0.37 -6.83
C CYS A 85 -5.42 0.29 -8.16
N PHE A 86 -6.54 1.01 -8.28
CA PHE A 86 -7.29 1.09 -9.55
C PHE A 86 -6.59 1.90 -10.65
N PHE A 87 -5.45 2.52 -10.34
CA PHE A 87 -4.63 3.27 -11.29
C PHE A 87 -3.56 2.39 -11.95
N CYS A 88 -2.66 1.85 -11.13
CA CYS A 88 -1.46 1.14 -11.57
C CYS A 88 -1.59 -0.39 -11.61
N ARG A 89 -2.62 -0.95 -10.97
CA ARG A 89 -2.92 -2.39 -10.84
C ARG A 89 -4.39 -2.64 -11.13
N ARG A 90 -4.92 -1.97 -12.16
CA ARG A 90 -6.36 -1.89 -12.44
C ARG A 90 -7.02 -3.25 -12.61
N GLU A 91 -6.36 -4.16 -13.32
CA GLU A 91 -6.87 -5.51 -13.54
C GLU A 91 -6.98 -6.28 -12.20
N ASP A 92 -5.92 -6.29 -11.41
CA ASP A 92 -5.91 -6.91 -10.08
C ASP A 92 -6.95 -6.27 -9.15
N ALA A 93 -7.13 -4.94 -9.22
CA ALA A 93 -8.13 -4.22 -8.42
C ALA A 93 -9.57 -4.65 -8.78
N ASN A 94 -9.83 -4.90 -10.07
CA ASN A 94 -11.11 -5.42 -10.52
C ASN A 94 -11.33 -6.87 -10.07
N ARG A 95 -10.29 -7.73 -10.14
CA ARG A 95 -10.34 -9.11 -9.64
C ARG A 95 -10.59 -9.15 -8.13
N PHE A 96 -9.86 -8.35 -7.36
CA PHE A 96 -10.05 -8.19 -5.93
C PHE A 96 -11.48 -7.75 -5.60
N ARG A 97 -11.99 -6.71 -6.27
CA ARG A 97 -13.37 -6.25 -6.08
C ARG A 97 -14.38 -7.36 -6.36
N ALA A 98 -14.22 -8.10 -7.44
CA ALA A 98 -15.13 -9.19 -7.79
C ALA A 98 -15.12 -10.31 -6.72
N ALA A 99 -13.94 -10.70 -6.25
CA ALA A 99 -13.79 -11.69 -5.18
C ALA A 99 -14.41 -11.19 -3.86
N TRP A 100 -14.20 -9.92 -3.51
CA TRP A 100 -14.78 -9.31 -2.31
C TRP A 100 -16.31 -9.28 -2.38
N GLN A 101 -16.86 -8.89 -3.54
CA GLN A 101 -18.31 -8.90 -3.80
C GLN A 101 -18.91 -10.29 -3.63
N GLN A 102 -18.25 -11.30 -4.21
CA GLN A 102 -18.67 -12.69 -4.09
C GLN A 102 -18.63 -13.19 -2.64
N GLY A 103 -17.52 -12.96 -1.93
CA GLY A 103 -17.34 -13.40 -0.55
C GLY A 103 -18.31 -12.73 0.44
N ASN A 104 -18.68 -11.47 0.20
CA ASN A 104 -19.59 -10.70 1.07
C ASN A 104 -21.04 -10.69 0.57
N ARG A 105 -21.35 -11.36 -0.55
CA ARG A 105 -22.69 -11.37 -1.18
C ARG A 105 -23.23 -9.96 -1.48
N MET A 106 -22.36 -9.07 -1.95
CA MET A 106 -22.67 -7.67 -2.26
C MET A 106 -22.55 -7.35 -3.75
N GLY A 107 -23.49 -6.57 -4.29
CA GLY A 107 -23.45 -6.04 -5.65
C GLY A 107 -22.95 -4.60 -5.72
N LYS A 108 -22.43 -4.19 -6.88
CA LYS A 108 -22.09 -2.78 -7.23
C LYS A 108 -21.20 -2.03 -6.22
N VAL A 109 -20.18 -2.71 -5.69
CA VAL A 109 -19.24 -2.15 -4.70
C VAL A 109 -18.30 -1.14 -5.36
N LEU A 110 -18.11 0.01 -4.73
CA LEU A 110 -17.18 1.05 -5.16
C LEU A 110 -15.83 0.90 -4.45
N ALA A 111 -14.80 1.53 -4.98
CA ALA A 111 -13.46 1.49 -4.38
C ALA A 111 -13.39 2.06 -2.95
N ARG A 112 -14.37 2.87 -2.50
CA ARG A 112 -14.41 3.40 -1.13
C ARG A 112 -15.04 2.42 -0.13
N ASP A 113 -15.74 1.41 -0.64
CA ASP A 113 -16.46 0.41 0.14
C ASP A 113 -15.56 -0.80 0.48
N ILE A 114 -14.35 -0.84 -0.10
CA ILE A 114 -13.33 -1.90 0.03
C ILE A 114 -11.94 -1.32 0.24
#